data_AF-A0A813DA00-F1
#
_entry.id   AF-A0A813DA00-F1
#
_cell.length_a   1.000
_cell.length_b   1.000
_cell.length_c   1.000
_cell.angle_alpha   90.00
_cell.angle_beta   90.00
_cell.angle_gamma   90.00
#
_symmetry.space_group_name_H-M   'P 1'
#
loop_
_entity.id
_entity.type
_entity.pdbx_description
1 polymer ?
#
loop_
_entity_poly.entity_id
_entity_poly.type
_entity_poly.pdbx_seq_one_letter_code
_entity_poly.pdbx_strand_id
1 'polypeptide(L)'
;MYREYVQSDANWSDAISRLGRDDPWHKKHGFAFAPLCVPLEVFQMDLHTMLKFVPHAILDQDCMGVSHGILNFPPIAALVRRYAHVIFALTSVGASMGGFGALLHGGDLAGSILAFSPQANLLEASLRPTAASPEALRQMSENMFASIRAASKRGARVEVHCAADEHFLHAMSMPLEHVSLVVHTLLPRKPFARLLDKAQQLLPIFGDAVYRLLRDQPAPAMIRVGCWQRGGDLKRYVAEKGQLLSLLFGPASAELPRPADWFCGTCFRRNMTSHFLCWNCKDGGEFTSPITQAGAARIPDGSCYPRAGDWGCRRCGTAMCAYQWNCTGCGVSKWNPDRALVVT
;
A
#
# COMPACT_ATOMS: atom_id res chain seq x y z
N MET A 1 -14.77 -32.65 -5.40
CA MET A 1 -14.29 -31.51 -4.58
C MET A 1 -13.00 -31.02 -5.22
N TYR A 2 -13.10 -30.02 -6.11
CA TYR A 2 -11.96 -29.48 -6.86
C TYR A 2 -11.68 -28.09 -6.30
N ARG A 3 -10.46 -27.84 -5.82
CA ARG A 3 -10.01 -26.52 -5.36
C ARG A 3 -8.84 -26.13 -6.24
N GLU A 4 -9.01 -25.09 -7.03
CA GLU A 4 -7.91 -24.46 -7.74
C GLU A 4 -7.62 -23.11 -7.06
N TYR A 5 -6.49 -23.06 -6.37
CA TYR A 5 -5.91 -21.83 -5.84
C TYR A 5 -4.86 -21.38 -6.85
N VAL A 6 -5.17 -20.36 -7.65
CA VAL A 6 -4.19 -19.74 -8.54
C VAL A 6 -3.54 -18.58 -7.78
N GLN A 7 -2.37 -18.83 -7.22
CA GLN A 7 -1.47 -17.78 -6.73
C GLN A 7 -1.01 -16.97 -7.96
N SER A 8 -1.69 -15.87 -8.27
CA SER A 8 -1.28 -15.06 -9.41
C SER A 8 -0.09 -14.18 -9.03
N ASP A 9 1.09 -14.57 -9.50
CA ASP A 9 2.24 -13.66 -9.63
C ASP A 9 1.97 -12.52 -10.65
N ALA A 10 0.83 -12.55 -11.35
CA ALA A 10 0.36 -11.52 -12.28
C ALA A 10 -0.92 -10.82 -11.78
N ASN A 11 -0.86 -9.50 -11.62
CA ASN A 11 -1.94 -8.59 -11.22
C ASN A 11 -3.28 -8.85 -11.95
N TRP A 12 -4.25 -9.51 -11.33
CA TRP A 12 -5.65 -9.48 -11.82
C TRP A 12 -6.25 -8.07 -11.78
N SER A 13 -5.81 -7.24 -10.83
CA SER A 13 -6.15 -5.81 -10.78
C SER A 13 -5.65 -5.03 -12.00
N ASP A 14 -4.60 -5.48 -12.68
CA ASP A 14 -4.13 -4.85 -13.92
C ASP A 14 -5.15 -5.04 -15.04
N ALA A 15 -5.78 -6.21 -15.17
CA ALA A 15 -6.76 -6.48 -16.23
C ALA A 15 -8.02 -5.62 -16.07
N ILE A 16 -8.59 -5.56 -14.86
CA ILE A 16 -9.76 -4.74 -14.55
C ILE A 16 -9.46 -3.25 -14.73
N SER A 17 -8.24 -2.79 -14.36
CA SER A 17 -7.82 -1.40 -14.55
C SER A 17 -7.66 -0.98 -16.02
N ARG A 18 -7.43 -1.93 -16.94
CA ARG A 18 -7.09 -1.64 -18.35
C ARG A 18 -8.32 -1.38 -19.23
N LEU A 19 -9.44 -2.06 -18.96
CA LEU A 19 -10.64 -1.99 -19.80
C LEU A 19 -11.86 -1.42 -19.06
N GLY A 20 -11.81 -1.29 -17.74
CA GLY A 20 -12.86 -0.64 -16.95
C GLY A 20 -14.25 -1.24 -17.22
N ARG A 21 -15.19 -0.38 -17.64
CA ARG A 21 -16.58 -0.77 -18.01
C ARG A 21 -16.67 -1.57 -19.30
N ASP A 22 -15.65 -1.52 -20.15
CA ASP A 22 -15.66 -2.14 -21.47
C ASP A 22 -15.02 -3.52 -21.52
N ASP A 23 -14.60 -4.04 -20.37
CA ASP A 23 -14.02 -5.37 -20.26
C ASP A 23 -15.00 -6.45 -20.81
N PRO A 24 -14.59 -7.24 -21.84
CA PRO A 24 -15.45 -8.25 -22.47
C PRO A 24 -15.92 -9.34 -21.52
N TRP A 25 -15.16 -9.63 -20.46
CA TRP A 25 -15.52 -10.61 -19.45
C TRP A 25 -16.61 -10.05 -18.52
N HIS A 26 -16.51 -8.78 -18.09
CA HIS A 26 -17.60 -8.08 -17.39
C HIS A 26 -18.90 -8.09 -18.20
N LYS A 27 -18.82 -7.76 -19.50
CA LYS A 27 -19.98 -7.73 -20.41
C LYS A 27 -20.59 -9.11 -20.61
N LYS A 28 -19.76 -10.15 -20.73
CA LYS A 28 -20.19 -11.54 -20.95
C LYS A 28 -20.88 -12.17 -19.72
N HIS A 29 -20.47 -11.79 -18.52
CA HIS A 29 -20.94 -12.42 -17.27
C HIS A 29 -21.97 -11.59 -16.50
N GLY A 30 -22.44 -10.47 -17.06
CA GLY A 30 -23.63 -9.77 -16.56
C GLY A 30 -23.49 -9.24 -15.13
N PHE A 31 -22.31 -8.77 -14.74
CA PHE A 31 -22.10 -8.21 -13.40
C PHE A 31 -22.99 -6.98 -13.19
N ALA A 32 -23.99 -7.13 -12.33
CA ALA A 32 -24.70 -6.00 -11.75
C ALA A 32 -23.86 -5.45 -10.59
N PHE A 33 -23.63 -4.14 -10.57
CA PHE A 33 -23.13 -3.46 -9.38
C PHE A 33 -24.17 -3.62 -8.27
N ALA A 34 -23.95 -4.57 -7.38
CA ALA A 34 -24.82 -4.75 -6.22
C ALA A 34 -24.51 -3.65 -5.19
N PRO A 35 -25.54 -3.00 -4.61
CA PRO A 35 -25.34 -2.18 -3.43
C PRO A 35 -24.78 -3.03 -2.29
N LEU A 36 -23.53 -2.76 -1.92
CA LEU A 36 -22.94 -3.38 -0.75
C LEU A 36 -23.43 -2.61 0.49
N CYS A 37 -24.53 -3.06 1.09
CA CYS A 37 -24.83 -2.75 2.48
C CYS A 37 -23.93 -3.63 3.34
N VAL A 38 -22.78 -3.10 3.76
CA VAL A 38 -21.96 -3.78 4.77
C VAL A 38 -22.50 -3.41 6.14
N PRO A 39 -23.01 -4.35 6.94
CA PRO A 39 -23.22 -4.09 8.35
C PRO A 39 -21.87 -3.68 8.97
N LEU A 40 -21.89 -2.71 9.89
CA LEU A 40 -20.71 -2.26 10.64
C LEU A 40 -20.04 -3.39 11.45
N GLU A 41 -20.62 -4.59 11.50
CA GLU A 41 -20.03 -5.79 12.12
C GLU A 41 -18.83 -6.37 11.34
N VAL A 42 -18.62 -6.02 10.07
CA VAL A 42 -17.49 -6.53 9.26
C VAL A 42 -16.12 -6.01 9.73
N PHE A 43 -16.08 -4.98 10.58
CA PHE A 43 -14.85 -4.47 11.20
C PHE A 43 -14.29 -5.33 12.34
N GLN A 44 -14.94 -6.45 12.67
CA GLN A 44 -14.39 -7.47 13.58
C GLN A 44 -13.71 -8.65 12.84
N MET A 45 -13.72 -8.64 11.51
CA MET A 45 -13.12 -9.71 10.70
C MET A 45 -11.68 -9.37 10.35
N ASP A 46 -10.84 -10.39 10.14
CA ASP A 46 -9.49 -10.20 9.64
C ASP A 46 -9.53 -9.66 8.19
N LEU A 47 -8.49 -8.91 7.79
CA LEU A 47 -8.41 -8.24 6.48
C LEU A 47 -8.55 -9.23 5.30
N HIS A 48 -8.08 -10.47 5.45
CA HIS A 48 -8.22 -11.49 4.41
C HIS A 48 -9.69 -11.90 4.23
N THR A 49 -10.47 -11.91 5.30
CA THR A 49 -11.93 -12.12 5.26
C THR A 49 -12.71 -10.89 4.77
N MET A 50 -12.31 -9.67 5.14
CA MET A 50 -12.90 -8.44 4.57
C MET A 50 -12.69 -8.35 3.05
N LEU A 51 -11.51 -8.73 2.56
CA LEU A 51 -11.20 -8.76 1.12
C LEU A 51 -11.93 -9.88 0.37
N LYS A 52 -12.39 -10.94 1.06
CA LYS A 52 -13.30 -11.98 0.51
C LYS A 52 -14.76 -11.52 0.43
N PHE A 53 -15.16 -10.52 1.21
CA PHE A 53 -16.53 -9.97 1.24
C PHE A 53 -16.83 -8.95 0.14
N VAL A 54 -15.88 -8.70 -0.78
CA VAL A 54 -16.20 -8.16 -2.10
C VAL A 54 -16.86 -9.30 -2.89
N PRO A 55 -18.17 -9.29 -3.16
CA PRO A 55 -18.83 -10.53 -3.56
C PRO A 55 -18.45 -10.93 -4.99
N HIS A 56 -17.98 -12.17 -5.12
CA HIS A 56 -18.49 -13.09 -6.13
C HIS A 56 -20.02 -13.12 -6.03
N ALA A 57 -20.72 -12.73 -7.08
CA ALA A 57 -22.15 -12.99 -7.21
C ALA A 57 -22.36 -14.44 -7.72
N ILE A 58 -22.85 -15.29 -6.82
CA ILE A 58 -23.78 -16.40 -7.00
C ILE A 58 -23.54 -17.32 -8.22
N LEU A 59 -22.89 -18.46 -7.96
CA LEU A 59 -23.19 -19.71 -8.66
C LEU A 59 -24.30 -20.42 -7.89
N ASP A 60 -25.52 -20.35 -8.41
CA ASP A 60 -26.53 -21.37 -8.15
C ASP A 60 -27.29 -21.61 -9.46
N GLN A 61 -26.89 -22.67 -10.15
CA GLN A 61 -27.63 -23.24 -11.28
C GLN A 61 -28.38 -24.44 -10.72
N ASP A 62 -29.62 -24.23 -10.31
CA ASP A 62 -30.67 -25.25 -10.40
C ASP A 62 -32.04 -24.59 -10.23
N CYS A 63 -32.61 -24.11 -11.34
CA CYS A 63 -34.04 -24.17 -11.62
C CYS A 63 -34.29 -23.92 -13.12
N MET A 64 -35.06 -24.81 -13.70
CA MET A 64 -35.34 -24.94 -15.13
C MET A 64 -36.10 -23.76 -15.75
N GLY A 65 -35.72 -23.43 -16.99
CA GLY A 65 -36.68 -23.12 -18.07
C GLY A 65 -37.10 -21.67 -18.29
N VAL A 66 -37.29 -21.35 -19.58
CA VAL A 66 -38.14 -20.29 -20.17
C VAL A 66 -37.41 -19.06 -20.78
N SER A 67 -37.30 -19.14 -22.12
CA SER A 67 -37.41 -18.14 -23.20
C SER A 67 -36.82 -16.72 -23.12
N HIS A 68 -36.25 -16.32 -24.26
CA HIS A 68 -35.77 -14.99 -24.65
C HIS A 68 -36.67 -13.82 -24.23
N GLY A 69 -36.07 -12.85 -23.52
CA GLY A 69 -36.61 -11.50 -23.34
C GLY A 69 -35.46 -10.50 -23.17
N ILE A 70 -35.33 -9.57 -24.10
CA ILE A 70 -34.41 -8.43 -23.99
C ILE A 70 -34.95 -7.53 -22.88
N LEU A 71 -34.34 -7.62 -21.69
CA LEU A 71 -34.64 -6.71 -20.58
C LEU A 71 -33.90 -5.39 -20.80
N ASN A 72 -34.66 -4.35 -21.17
CA ASN A 72 -34.20 -2.96 -21.08
C ASN A 72 -33.97 -2.61 -19.61
N PHE A 73 -32.72 -2.60 -19.18
CA PHE A 73 -32.35 -2.06 -17.88
C PHE A 73 -32.41 -0.53 -17.91
N PRO A 74 -32.99 0.12 -16.88
CA PRO A 74 -32.96 1.57 -16.79
C PRO A 74 -31.51 2.06 -16.70
N PRO A 75 -31.19 3.27 -17.21
CA PRO A 75 -29.85 3.85 -17.07
C PRO A 75 -29.42 3.82 -15.61
N ILE A 76 -28.18 3.41 -15.31
CA ILE A 76 -27.64 3.34 -13.94
C ILE A 76 -27.89 4.64 -13.14
N ALA A 77 -27.93 5.79 -13.81
CA ALA A 77 -28.30 7.08 -13.22
C ALA A 77 -29.71 7.09 -12.57
N ALA A 78 -30.67 6.34 -13.10
CA ALA A 78 -32.01 6.20 -12.53
C ALA A 78 -32.04 5.24 -11.33
N LEU A 79 -31.19 4.20 -11.33
CA LEU A 79 -31.03 3.30 -10.17
C LEU A 79 -30.37 4.04 -9.00
N VAL A 80 -29.32 4.81 -9.27
CA VAL A 80 -28.58 5.62 -8.28
C VAL A 80 -29.47 6.70 -7.64
N ARG A 81 -30.37 7.34 -8.40
CA ARG A 81 -31.35 8.31 -7.85
C ARG A 81 -32.36 7.67 -6.89
N ARG A 82 -32.71 6.39 -7.08
CA ARG A 82 -33.72 5.71 -6.26
C ARG A 82 -33.23 5.37 -4.85
N TYR A 83 -31.92 5.38 -4.64
CA TYR A 83 -31.29 5.10 -3.35
C TYR A 83 -30.53 6.32 -2.78
N ALA A 84 -30.96 7.55 -3.12
CA ALA A 84 -30.33 8.80 -2.71
C ALA A 84 -30.16 9.00 -1.18
N HIS A 85 -30.77 8.14 -0.35
CA HIS A 85 -30.66 8.17 1.11
C HIS A 85 -29.85 7.01 1.72
N VAL A 86 -29.38 6.06 0.91
CA VAL A 86 -28.39 5.07 1.34
C VAL A 86 -27.03 5.66 1.00
N ILE A 87 -26.21 5.95 2.01
CA ILE A 87 -24.84 6.45 1.79
C ILE A 87 -24.06 5.32 1.11
N PHE A 88 -23.99 5.35 -0.22
CA PHE A 88 -23.09 4.48 -0.98
C PHE A 88 -21.67 4.99 -0.75
N ALA A 89 -21.08 4.52 0.33
CA ALA A 89 -19.68 4.70 0.64
C ALA A 89 -18.83 3.79 -0.27
N LEU A 90 -18.84 4.02 -1.58
CA LEU A 90 -17.95 3.31 -2.49
C LEU A 90 -16.53 3.86 -2.30
N THR A 91 -15.63 3.01 -1.84
CA THR A 91 -14.20 3.28 -1.75
C THR A 91 -13.46 2.52 -2.84
N SER A 92 -12.85 3.23 -3.80
CA SER A 92 -12.01 2.62 -4.82
C SER A 92 -10.58 2.46 -4.28
N VAL A 93 -10.06 1.23 -4.22
CA VAL A 93 -8.72 0.92 -3.69
C VAL A 93 -7.87 0.27 -4.75
N GLY A 94 -6.64 0.76 -4.92
CA GLY A 94 -5.69 0.14 -5.83
C GLY A 94 -4.24 0.46 -5.49
N ALA A 95 -3.32 -0.42 -5.89
CA ALA A 95 -1.88 -0.23 -5.75
C ALA A 95 -1.19 -0.21 -7.11
N SER A 96 -0.15 0.62 -7.30
CA SER A 96 0.58 0.76 -8.57
C SER A 96 -0.38 1.05 -9.74
N MET A 97 -0.44 0.18 -10.76
CA MET A 97 -1.39 0.30 -11.87
C MET A 97 -2.85 0.14 -11.45
N GLY A 98 -3.14 -0.68 -10.44
CA GLY A 98 -4.46 -0.71 -9.82
C GLY A 98 -4.82 0.64 -9.18
N GLY A 99 -3.83 1.35 -8.61
CA GLY A 99 -4.00 2.69 -8.06
C GLY A 99 -4.29 3.73 -9.14
N PHE A 100 -3.61 3.64 -10.29
CA PHE A 100 -3.93 4.42 -11.48
C PHE A 100 -5.38 4.19 -11.93
N GLY A 101 -5.81 2.92 -12.05
CA GLY A 101 -7.20 2.59 -12.43
C GLY A 101 -8.23 3.09 -11.42
N ALA A 102 -7.91 2.99 -10.12
CA ALA A 102 -8.76 3.52 -9.05
C ALA A 102 -8.97 5.03 -9.16
N LEU A 103 -7.91 5.78 -9.48
CA LEU A 103 -7.98 7.24 -9.71
C LEU A 103 -8.69 7.58 -11.01
N LEU A 104 -8.41 6.85 -12.09
CA LEU A 104 -9.01 7.09 -13.41
C LEU A 104 -10.52 6.89 -13.40
N HIS A 105 -11.01 5.82 -12.78
CA HIS A 105 -12.43 5.46 -12.81
C HIS A 105 -13.20 5.87 -11.55
N GLY A 106 -12.52 6.06 -10.42
CA GLY A 106 -13.16 6.40 -9.16
C GLY A 106 -13.77 7.80 -9.14
N GLY A 107 -13.27 8.73 -9.95
CA GLY A 107 -13.69 10.14 -9.89
C GLY A 107 -15.18 10.37 -10.16
N ASP A 108 -15.79 9.54 -11.01
CA ASP A 108 -17.22 9.62 -11.33
C ASP A 108 -18.11 8.75 -10.45
N LEU A 109 -17.52 7.76 -9.75
CA LEU A 109 -18.27 6.66 -9.14
C LEU A 109 -18.19 6.65 -7.62
N ALA A 110 -17.06 7.03 -7.05
CA ALA A 110 -16.75 6.80 -5.65
C ALA A 110 -16.99 8.04 -4.79
N GLY A 111 -17.36 7.83 -3.52
CA GLY A 111 -17.36 8.88 -2.50
C GLY A 111 -15.97 9.10 -1.91
N SER A 112 -15.11 8.08 -1.96
CA SER A 112 -13.70 8.15 -1.59
C SER A 112 -12.85 7.28 -2.52
N ILE A 113 -11.63 7.73 -2.81
CA ILE A 113 -10.63 7.03 -3.60
C ILE A 113 -9.37 6.94 -2.75
N LEU A 114 -8.84 5.73 -2.59
CA LEU A 114 -7.64 5.45 -1.83
C LEU A 114 -6.64 4.73 -2.72
N ALA A 115 -5.61 5.42 -3.18
CA ALA A 115 -4.60 4.84 -4.08
C ALA A 115 -3.24 4.71 -3.40
N PHE A 116 -2.57 3.57 -3.60
CA PHE A 116 -1.26 3.27 -3.05
C PHE A 116 -0.20 3.27 -4.16
N SER A 117 0.75 4.19 -4.10
CA SER A 117 1.84 4.36 -5.06
C SER A 117 1.35 4.34 -6.53
N PRO A 118 0.34 5.15 -6.91
CA PRO A 118 -0.19 5.14 -8.26
C PRO A 118 0.87 5.62 -9.26
N GLN A 119 0.89 5.01 -10.45
CA GLN A 119 1.76 5.44 -11.55
C GLN A 119 1.06 6.49 -12.41
N ALA A 120 1.10 7.73 -11.93
CA ALA A 120 0.37 8.85 -12.52
C ALA A 120 0.97 9.41 -13.81
N ASN A 121 2.29 9.29 -14.01
CA ASN A 121 2.97 9.69 -15.25
C ASN A 121 3.32 8.45 -16.06
N LEU A 122 2.44 8.04 -16.98
CA LEU A 122 2.57 6.76 -17.69
C LEU A 122 3.73 6.71 -18.70
N LEU A 123 4.32 7.85 -19.08
CA LEU A 123 5.52 7.88 -19.93
C LEU A 123 6.75 7.34 -19.19
N GLU A 124 6.88 7.70 -17.91
CA GLU A 124 8.00 7.36 -17.03
C GLU A 124 7.70 6.12 -16.17
N ALA A 125 6.45 5.68 -16.14
CA ALA A 125 6.04 4.55 -15.31
C ALA A 125 6.68 3.24 -15.75
N SER A 126 7.18 2.49 -14.77
CA SER A 126 7.75 1.15 -14.98
C SER A 126 6.71 0.07 -15.31
N LEU A 127 5.45 0.28 -14.90
CA LEU A 127 4.30 -0.50 -15.36
C LEU A 127 3.31 0.48 -15.99
N ARG A 128 2.68 0.09 -17.09
CA ARG A 128 1.75 0.95 -17.84
C ARG A 128 0.81 0.10 -18.68
N PRO A 129 -0.39 0.61 -19.01
CA PRO A 129 -1.27 -0.07 -19.95
C PRO A 129 -0.62 -0.07 -21.33
N THR A 130 -1.02 -1.03 -22.17
CA THR A 130 -0.63 -1.04 -23.58
C THR A 130 -1.21 0.19 -24.27
N ALA A 131 -0.38 0.88 -25.05
CA ALA A 131 -0.78 2.07 -25.79
C ALA A 131 -0.15 2.05 -27.18
N ALA A 132 -0.88 2.56 -28.17
CA ALA A 132 -0.42 2.62 -29.56
C ALA A 132 0.72 3.64 -29.76
N SER A 133 0.81 4.65 -28.89
CA SER A 133 1.81 5.72 -28.96
C SER A 133 2.10 6.34 -27.58
N PRO A 134 3.22 7.06 -27.42
CA PRO A 134 3.48 7.88 -26.24
C PRO A 134 2.38 8.91 -25.96
N GLU A 135 1.78 9.50 -26.99
CA GLU A 135 0.69 10.47 -26.87
C GLU A 135 -0.55 9.84 -26.23
N ALA A 136 -0.85 8.57 -26.53
CA ALA A 136 -1.95 7.85 -25.89
C ALA A 136 -1.70 7.65 -24.38
N LEU A 137 -0.45 7.41 -23.95
CA LEU A 137 -0.10 7.33 -22.52
C LEU A 137 -0.23 8.69 -21.81
N ARG A 138 0.16 9.78 -22.48
CA ARG A 138 -0.07 11.14 -21.96
C ARG A 138 -1.56 11.41 -21.80
N GLN A 139 -2.36 11.10 -22.82
CA GLN A 139 -3.81 11.27 -22.77
C GLN A 139 -4.46 10.47 -21.64
N MET A 140 -4.02 9.24 -21.40
CA MET A 140 -4.51 8.44 -20.27
C MET A 140 -4.16 9.08 -18.92
N SER A 141 -2.95 9.64 -18.78
CA SER A 141 -2.54 10.37 -17.56
C SER A 141 -3.39 11.62 -17.35
N GLU A 142 -3.64 12.40 -18.42
CA GLU A 142 -4.52 13.57 -18.39
C GLU A 142 -5.97 13.23 -18.04
N ASN A 143 -6.49 12.11 -18.57
CA ASN A 143 -7.82 11.63 -18.23
C ASN A 143 -7.91 11.27 -16.74
N MET A 144 -6.86 10.65 -16.18
CA MET A 144 -6.79 10.39 -14.75
C MET A 144 -6.78 11.70 -13.94
N PHE A 145 -6.02 12.71 -14.36
CA PHE A 145 -6.04 14.02 -13.69
C PHE A 145 -7.40 14.72 -13.79
N ALA A 146 -8.09 14.61 -14.92
CA ALA A 146 -9.45 15.11 -15.10
C ALA A 146 -10.43 14.41 -14.15
N SER A 147 -10.30 13.10 -13.98
CA SER A 147 -11.10 12.30 -13.04
C SER A 147 -10.89 12.74 -11.58
N ILE A 148 -9.64 12.98 -11.16
CA ILE A 148 -9.33 13.53 -9.83
C ILE A 148 -10.01 14.89 -9.61
N ARG A 149 -9.94 15.80 -10.59
CA ARG A 149 -10.60 17.10 -10.53
C ARG A 149 -12.13 16.96 -10.44
N ALA A 150 -12.71 16.04 -11.20
CA ALA A 150 -14.14 15.76 -11.16
C ALA A 150 -14.58 15.21 -9.79
N ALA A 151 -13.80 14.30 -9.21
CA ALA A 151 -14.00 13.77 -7.87
C ALA A 151 -14.07 14.91 -6.84
N SER A 152 -13.06 15.78 -6.83
CA SER A 152 -12.95 16.90 -5.89
C SER A 152 -14.11 17.89 -6.03
N LYS A 153 -14.50 18.27 -7.27
CA LYS A 153 -15.66 19.16 -7.52
C LYS A 153 -16.98 18.59 -6.98
N ARG A 154 -17.10 17.27 -6.93
CA ARG A 154 -18.28 16.55 -6.43
C ARG A 154 -18.24 16.31 -4.91
N GLY A 155 -17.17 16.75 -4.24
CA GLY A 155 -16.95 16.50 -2.80
C GLY A 155 -16.42 15.10 -2.49
N ALA A 156 -16.06 14.31 -3.50
CA ALA A 156 -15.42 13.02 -3.28
C ALA A 156 -13.98 13.20 -2.82
N ARG A 157 -13.50 12.26 -1.99
CA ARG A 157 -12.18 12.33 -1.38
C ARG A 157 -11.18 11.55 -2.21
N VAL A 158 -10.01 12.12 -2.38
CA VAL A 158 -8.90 11.45 -3.08
C VAL A 158 -7.71 11.45 -2.16
N GLU A 159 -7.37 10.29 -1.61
CA GLU A 159 -6.21 10.09 -0.78
C GLU A 159 -5.21 9.18 -1.49
N VAL A 160 -3.97 9.66 -1.57
CA VAL A 160 -2.89 8.92 -2.21
C VAL A 160 -1.81 8.67 -1.19
N HIS A 161 -1.49 7.40 -0.96
CA HIS A 161 -0.35 7.01 -0.14
C HIS A 161 0.78 6.57 -1.04
N CYS A 162 1.96 7.17 -0.94
CA CYS A 162 3.13 6.68 -1.66
C CYS A 162 4.32 6.54 -0.72
N ALA A 163 5.30 5.76 -1.14
CA ALA A 163 6.59 5.76 -0.48
C ALA A 163 7.46 6.91 -1.00
N ALA A 164 8.60 7.14 -0.36
CA ALA A 164 9.58 8.16 -0.73
C ALA A 164 10.51 7.71 -1.89
N ASP A 165 9.95 7.06 -2.92
CA ASP A 165 10.69 6.49 -4.04
C ASP A 165 10.23 7.09 -5.39
N GLU A 166 10.43 6.37 -6.51
CA GLU A 166 9.94 6.78 -7.83
C GLU A 166 8.42 7.07 -7.84
N HIS A 167 7.63 6.41 -6.98
CA HIS A 167 6.19 6.65 -6.90
C HIS A 167 5.86 7.99 -6.25
N PHE A 168 6.78 8.57 -5.47
CA PHE A 168 6.62 9.95 -5.01
C PHE A 168 6.61 10.92 -6.18
N LEU A 169 7.52 10.75 -7.16
CA LEU A 169 7.57 11.63 -8.34
C LEU A 169 6.28 11.53 -9.17
N HIS A 170 5.74 10.31 -9.34
CA HIS A 170 4.42 10.12 -9.91
C HIS A 170 3.34 10.83 -9.09
N ALA A 171 3.34 10.70 -7.77
CA ALA A 171 2.33 11.37 -6.96
C ALA A 171 2.42 12.90 -7.07
N MET A 172 3.62 13.44 -7.20
CA MET A 172 3.85 14.88 -7.37
C MET A 172 3.42 15.45 -8.72
N SER A 173 3.18 14.61 -9.73
CA SER A 173 2.66 15.04 -11.03
C SER A 173 1.14 15.19 -11.06
N MET A 174 0.43 14.72 -10.02
CA MET A 174 -1.01 14.86 -9.89
C MET A 174 -1.41 16.29 -9.46
N PRO A 175 -2.66 16.71 -9.69
CA PRO A 175 -3.14 18.01 -9.20
C PRO A 175 -3.35 17.97 -7.68
N LEU A 176 -2.30 18.35 -6.92
CA LEU A 176 -2.22 18.18 -5.46
C LEU A 176 -3.27 19.00 -4.69
N GLU A 177 -3.79 20.07 -5.26
CA GLU A 177 -4.91 20.85 -4.72
C GLU A 177 -6.22 20.05 -4.64
N HIS A 178 -6.28 18.89 -5.29
CA HIS A 178 -7.43 17.97 -5.30
C HIS A 178 -7.14 16.63 -4.63
N VAL A 179 -5.95 16.46 -4.02
CA VAL A 179 -5.49 15.19 -3.45
C VAL A 179 -4.91 15.39 -2.05
N SER A 180 -5.30 14.52 -1.11
CA SER A 180 -4.58 14.35 0.14
C SER A 180 -3.42 13.37 -0.09
N LEU A 181 -2.20 13.89 -0.23
CA LEU A 181 -1.02 13.06 -0.46
C LEU A 181 -0.34 12.70 0.88
N VAL A 182 -0.27 11.41 1.19
CA VAL A 182 0.45 10.89 2.36
C VAL A 182 1.72 10.20 1.91
N VAL A 183 2.87 10.83 2.17
CA VAL A 183 4.18 10.27 1.85
C VAL A 183 4.74 9.55 3.05
N HIS A 184 4.96 8.27 2.89
CA HIS A 184 5.61 7.43 3.88
C HIS A 184 7.11 7.52 3.65
N THR A 185 7.88 7.90 4.68
CA THR A 185 9.34 8.07 4.63
C THR A 185 10.09 6.73 4.57
N LEU A 186 9.56 5.80 3.78
CA LEU A 186 10.15 4.51 3.49
C LEU A 186 10.74 4.58 2.08
N LEU A 187 11.96 4.06 1.92
CA LEU A 187 12.59 3.85 0.61
C LEU A 187 12.35 2.39 0.16
N PRO A 188 11.17 2.00 -0.34
CA PRO A 188 10.87 0.60 -0.64
C PRO A 188 11.71 0.07 -1.80
N ARG A 189 11.97 -1.24 -1.73
CA ARG A 189 11.96 -2.09 -2.93
C ARG A 189 10.59 -2.79 -2.94
N LYS A 190 9.83 -2.60 -4.02
CA LYS A 190 8.44 -3.01 -4.31
C LYS A 190 7.97 -4.35 -3.69
N PRO A 191 6.64 -4.56 -3.43
CA PRO A 191 5.49 -3.65 -3.58
C PRO A 191 5.08 -2.95 -2.26
N PHE A 192 4.81 -1.64 -2.32
CA PHE A 192 4.53 -0.79 -1.15
C PHE A 192 3.28 -1.17 -0.35
N ALA A 193 2.18 -1.55 -0.98
CA ALA A 193 0.97 -1.96 -0.26
C ALA A 193 1.19 -3.24 0.57
N ARG A 194 1.95 -4.22 0.05
CA ARG A 194 2.34 -5.42 0.81
C ARG A 194 3.22 -5.07 2.00
N LEU A 195 4.06 -4.04 1.86
CA LEU A 195 4.88 -3.54 2.95
C LEU A 195 4.02 -2.94 4.07
N LEU A 196 3.02 -2.11 3.74
CA LEU A 196 2.07 -1.57 4.71
C LEU A 196 1.23 -2.66 5.39
N ASP A 197 0.83 -3.69 4.64
CA ASP A 197 0.08 -4.82 5.17
C ASP A 197 0.89 -5.63 6.19
N LYS A 198 2.14 -5.98 5.85
CA LYS A 198 3.10 -6.60 6.79
C LYS A 198 3.37 -5.73 8.01
N ALA A 199 3.27 -4.41 7.88
CA ALA A 199 3.38 -3.46 8.97
C ALA A 199 2.13 -3.30 9.83
N GLN A 200 1.06 -4.04 9.51
CA GLN A 200 -0.24 -3.87 10.12
C GLN A 200 -0.75 -2.42 10.03
N GLN A 201 -0.29 -1.66 9.02
CA GLN A 201 -0.69 -0.27 8.78
C GLN A 201 -1.79 -0.15 7.73
N LEU A 202 -1.91 -1.13 6.83
CA LEU A 202 -2.88 -1.06 5.74
C LEU A 202 -4.33 -1.02 6.24
N LEU A 203 -4.68 -1.88 7.20
CA LEU A 203 -6.03 -1.91 7.80
C LEU A 203 -6.35 -0.61 8.57
N PRO A 204 -5.47 -0.07 9.45
CA PRO A 204 -5.68 1.25 10.05
C PRO A 204 -5.87 2.38 9.03
N ILE A 205 -5.11 2.39 7.93
CA ILE A 205 -5.27 3.39 6.87
C ILE A 205 -6.65 3.27 6.22
N PHE A 206 -7.07 2.05 5.87
CA PHE A 206 -8.37 1.80 5.27
C PHE A 206 -9.51 2.15 6.23
N GLY A 207 -9.42 1.72 7.48
CA GLY A 207 -10.39 2.02 8.54
C GLY A 207 -10.54 3.52 8.78
N ASP A 208 -9.44 4.27 8.80
CA ASP A 208 -9.46 5.74 8.89
C ASP A 208 -10.14 6.39 7.67
N ALA A 209 -9.85 5.92 6.46
CA ALA A 209 -10.49 6.44 5.24
C ALA A 209 -12.02 6.21 5.26
N VAL A 210 -12.46 5.00 5.63
CA VAL A 210 -13.88 4.66 5.74
C VAL A 210 -14.55 5.43 6.89
N TYR A 211 -13.90 5.50 8.06
CA TYR A 211 -14.40 6.25 9.21
C TYR A 211 -14.64 7.72 8.84
N ARG A 212 -13.65 8.36 8.21
CA ARG A 212 -13.79 9.74 7.75
C ARG A 212 -14.95 9.85 6.77
N LEU A 213 -15.08 8.92 5.82
CA LEU A 213 -16.15 8.94 4.80
C LEU A 213 -17.53 8.89 5.46
N LEU A 214 -17.73 7.98 6.41
CA LEU A 214 -18.97 7.82 7.16
C LEU A 214 -19.31 9.03 8.05
N ARG A 215 -18.31 9.81 8.47
CA ARG A 215 -18.47 11.01 9.32
C ARG A 215 -18.60 12.33 8.55
N ASP A 216 -18.60 12.27 7.23
CA ASP A 216 -18.56 13.45 6.34
C ASP A 216 -17.47 14.48 6.71
N GLN A 217 -16.34 14.02 7.29
CA GLN A 217 -15.23 14.91 7.62
C GLN A 217 -14.45 15.33 6.37
N PRO A 218 -14.33 16.62 6.04
CA PRO A 218 -13.55 17.04 4.89
C PRO A 218 -12.10 16.57 5.05
N ALA A 219 -11.57 15.89 4.03
CA ALA A 219 -10.13 15.65 3.94
C ALA A 219 -9.52 16.91 3.30
N PRO A 220 -8.72 17.70 4.03
CA PRO A 220 -8.05 18.83 3.39
C PRO A 220 -7.14 18.30 2.29
N ALA A 221 -7.11 18.95 1.14
CA ALA A 221 -6.06 18.72 0.15
C ALA A 221 -4.74 19.20 0.75
N MET A 222 -4.00 18.25 1.32
CA MET A 222 -2.79 18.55 2.09
C MET A 222 -1.77 17.43 1.91
N ILE A 223 -0.51 17.82 1.88
CA ILE A 223 0.59 16.87 1.89
C ILE A 223 0.90 16.53 3.34
N ARG A 224 0.87 15.23 3.64
CA ARG A 224 1.21 14.67 4.94
C ARG A 224 2.44 13.79 4.81
N VAL A 225 3.28 13.81 5.83
CA VAL A 225 4.45 12.94 5.96
C VAL A 225 4.20 11.96 7.10
N GLY A 226 4.23 10.67 6.78
CA GLY A 226 4.23 9.61 7.77
C GLY A 226 5.61 9.48 8.40
N CYS A 227 5.69 9.64 9.72
CA CYS A 227 6.89 9.55 10.52
C CYS A 227 6.74 8.43 11.55
N TRP A 228 7.53 7.38 11.35
CA TRP A 228 7.61 6.24 12.23
C TRP A 228 8.18 6.67 13.59
N GLN A 229 7.42 6.42 14.65
CA GLN A 229 7.74 6.74 16.03
C GLN A 229 8.45 5.58 16.72
N ARG A 230 8.94 5.87 17.93
CA ARG A 230 9.47 4.85 18.85
C ARG A 230 8.37 3.82 19.12
N GLY A 231 8.63 2.55 18.80
CA GLY A 231 7.64 1.46 18.93
C GLY A 231 7.02 0.98 17.61
N GLY A 232 7.28 1.66 16.49
CA GLY A 232 6.74 1.28 15.19
C GLY A 232 5.41 1.93 14.83
N ASP A 233 4.90 2.83 15.66
CA ASP A 233 3.69 3.61 15.35
C ASP A 233 3.95 4.63 14.23
N LEU A 234 2.93 4.98 13.44
CA LEU A 234 3.03 5.97 12.38
C LEU A 234 2.34 7.28 12.78
N LYS A 235 3.10 8.35 13.01
CA LYS A 235 2.56 9.70 13.24
C LYS A 235 2.57 10.51 11.94
N ARG A 236 1.50 11.23 11.65
CA ARG A 236 1.39 12.06 10.43
C ARG A 236 1.66 13.53 10.75
N TYR A 237 2.46 14.17 9.92
CA TYR A 237 2.77 15.60 10.00
C TYR A 237 2.34 16.29 8.72
N VAL A 238 1.94 17.56 8.79
CA VAL A 238 1.68 18.37 7.59
C VAL A 238 3.01 18.91 7.08
N ALA A 239 3.22 18.90 5.77
CA ALA A 239 4.41 19.47 5.16
C ALA A 239 4.05 20.22 3.87
N GLU A 240 4.81 21.27 3.57
CA GLU A 240 4.78 21.89 2.24
C GLU A 240 5.61 21.10 1.24
N LYS A 241 5.34 21.30 -0.06
CA LYS A 241 6.09 20.66 -1.15
C LYS A 241 7.61 20.87 -1.03
N GLY A 242 8.05 22.10 -0.76
CA GLY A 242 9.48 22.42 -0.61
C GLY A 242 10.13 21.70 0.57
N GLN A 243 9.42 21.61 1.71
CA GLN A 243 9.88 20.89 2.90
C GLN A 243 10.02 19.39 2.60
N LEU A 244 9.08 18.81 1.88
CA LEU A 244 9.12 17.40 1.51
C LEU A 244 10.27 17.10 0.55
N LEU A 245 10.50 17.96 -0.45
CA LEU A 245 11.64 17.82 -1.36
C LEU A 245 12.98 17.91 -0.60
N SER A 246 13.09 18.85 0.34
CA SER A 246 14.27 18.98 1.21
C SER A 246 14.47 17.74 2.09
N LEU A 247 13.40 17.17 2.63
CA LEU A 247 13.46 15.94 3.43
C LEU A 247 13.90 14.73 2.61
N LEU A 248 13.33 14.54 1.42
CA LEU A 248 13.55 13.33 0.60
C LEU A 248 14.81 13.37 -0.26
N PHE A 249 15.25 14.55 -0.68
CA PHE A 249 16.38 14.73 -1.60
C PHE A 249 17.50 15.60 -1.04
N GLY A 250 17.32 16.19 0.15
CA GLY A 250 18.37 16.94 0.83
C GLY A 250 19.28 16.07 1.70
N PRO A 251 20.16 16.69 2.50
CA PRO A 251 21.10 15.98 3.37
C PRO A 251 20.44 15.02 4.38
N ALA A 252 19.20 15.30 4.77
CA ALA A 252 18.42 14.45 5.69
C ALA A 252 17.94 13.13 5.06
N SER A 253 18.02 12.98 3.73
CA SER A 253 17.55 11.77 3.03
C SER A 253 18.28 10.50 3.46
N ALA A 254 19.57 10.61 3.83
CA ALA A 254 20.35 9.50 4.38
C ALA A 254 19.81 9.02 5.74
N GLU A 255 19.12 9.91 6.46
CA GLU A 255 18.52 9.61 7.75
C GLU A 255 17.12 8.97 7.66
N LEU A 256 16.56 8.89 6.45
CA LEU A 256 15.23 8.30 6.27
C LEU A 256 15.25 6.78 6.46
N PRO A 257 14.24 6.23 7.17
CA PRO A 257 14.15 4.81 7.41
C PRO A 257 13.99 4.02 6.11
N ARG A 258 14.70 2.89 6.03
CA ARG A 258 14.61 1.95 4.92
C ARG A 258 13.82 0.72 5.35
N PRO A 259 13.17 -0.01 4.42
CA PRO A 259 12.69 -1.35 4.72
C PRO A 259 13.80 -2.17 5.35
N ALA A 260 13.45 -2.96 6.37
CA ALA A 260 14.35 -3.79 7.17
C ALA A 260 15.22 -3.04 8.19
N ASP A 261 15.27 -1.71 8.16
CA ASP A 261 15.83 -0.96 9.29
C ASP A 261 15.02 -1.29 10.55
N TRP A 262 15.63 -1.14 11.71
CA TRP A 262 15.01 -1.47 12.98
C TRP A 262 15.43 -0.50 14.08
N PHE A 263 14.55 -0.33 15.05
CA PHE A 263 14.77 0.53 16.21
C PHE A 263 15.10 -0.33 17.41
N CYS A 264 16.19 0.01 18.09
CA CYS A 264 16.65 -0.71 19.27
C CYS A 264 15.60 -0.69 20.39
N GLY A 265 15.27 -1.86 20.95
CA GLY A 265 14.32 -1.96 22.07
C GLY A 265 14.80 -1.29 23.37
N THR A 266 16.11 -1.04 23.50
CA THR A 266 16.71 -0.40 24.68
C THR A 266 16.85 1.12 24.53
N CYS A 267 17.50 1.59 23.44
CA CYS A 267 17.81 3.02 23.26
C CYS A 267 16.97 3.72 22.19
N PHE A 268 16.08 2.99 21.49
CA PHE A 268 15.19 3.49 20.44
C PHE A 268 15.88 4.12 19.23
N ARG A 269 17.21 4.02 19.12
CA ARG A 269 17.92 4.48 17.93
C ARG A 269 17.67 3.55 16.76
N ARG A 270 17.56 4.16 15.57
CA ARG A 270 17.50 3.46 14.29
C ARG A 270 18.84 2.78 14.00
N ASN A 271 18.75 1.55 13.50
CA ASN A 271 19.84 0.74 13.00
C ASN A 271 19.48 0.30 11.58
N MET A 272 20.49 0.15 10.73
CA MET A 272 20.29 -0.37 9.39
C MET A 272 20.15 -1.90 9.44
N THR A 273 19.52 -2.49 8.43
CA THR A 273 19.40 -3.96 8.30
C THR A 273 20.74 -4.70 8.25
N SER A 274 21.85 -4.01 7.92
CA SER A 274 23.20 -4.56 7.93
C SER A 274 23.79 -4.72 9.34
N HIS A 275 23.12 -4.19 10.36
CA HIS A 275 23.50 -4.32 11.76
C HIS A 275 22.53 -5.25 12.47
N PHE A 276 23.05 -6.35 13.01
CA PHE A 276 22.30 -7.25 13.87
C PHE A 276 22.19 -6.71 15.30
N LEU A 277 23.19 -5.96 15.73
CA LEU A 277 23.27 -5.38 17.07
C LEU A 277 23.22 -3.87 16.97
N CYS A 278 22.62 -3.22 17.97
CA CYS A 278 22.43 -1.79 17.96
C CYS A 278 23.76 -1.06 18.05
N TRP A 279 24.08 -0.21 17.07
CA TRP A 279 25.39 0.44 16.99
C TRP A 279 25.69 1.40 18.16
N ASN A 280 24.64 1.82 18.87
CA ASN A 280 24.73 2.75 19.99
C ASN A 280 24.78 2.05 21.36
N CYS A 281 24.18 0.86 21.50
CA CYS A 281 24.18 0.11 22.76
C CYS A 281 25.46 -0.74 22.83
N LYS A 282 26.46 -0.23 23.56
CA LYS A 282 27.69 -0.96 23.85
C LYS A 282 27.89 -1.15 25.34
N ASP A 283 28.43 -2.30 25.73
CA ASP A 283 28.92 -2.58 27.08
C ASP A 283 30.31 -3.22 26.97
N GLY A 284 31.29 -2.69 27.69
CA GLY A 284 32.69 -3.11 27.57
C GLY A 284 33.28 -3.02 26.14
N GLY A 285 32.70 -2.19 25.27
CA GLY A 285 33.09 -2.08 23.85
C GLY A 285 32.40 -3.07 22.90
N GLU A 286 31.55 -3.97 23.41
CA GLU A 286 30.79 -4.95 22.62
C GLU A 286 29.34 -4.50 22.44
N PHE A 287 28.71 -4.86 21.33
CA PHE A 287 27.32 -4.52 21.09
C PHE A 287 26.36 -5.50 21.81
N THR A 288 25.38 -4.97 22.53
CA THR A 288 24.57 -5.78 23.48
C THR A 288 23.10 -5.96 23.11
N SER A 289 22.53 -5.07 22.30
CA SER A 289 21.09 -5.09 21.98
C SER A 289 20.85 -5.63 20.58
N PRO A 290 20.37 -6.87 20.41
CA PRO A 290 20.10 -7.45 19.09
C PRO A 290 18.78 -7.00 18.48
N ILE A 291 18.67 -7.13 17.16
CA ILE A 291 17.42 -6.96 16.40
C ILE A 291 16.31 -7.93 16.86
N THR A 292 16.68 -9.07 17.45
CA THR A 292 15.74 -10.05 18.00
C THR A 292 15.28 -9.75 19.43
N GLN A 293 15.79 -8.67 20.05
CA GLN A 293 15.40 -8.30 21.41
C GLN A 293 13.91 -7.94 21.46
N ALA A 294 13.23 -8.33 22.54
CA ALA A 294 11.86 -7.87 22.79
C ALA A 294 11.78 -6.33 22.77
N GLY A 295 10.77 -5.80 22.08
CA GLY A 295 10.58 -4.35 21.90
C GLY A 295 11.42 -3.73 20.78
N ALA A 296 12.28 -4.49 20.10
CA ALA A 296 12.90 -4.02 18.86
C ALA A 296 11.83 -3.89 17.76
N ALA A 297 11.51 -2.66 17.38
CA ALA A 297 10.54 -2.38 16.32
C ALA A 297 11.24 -2.44 14.97
N ARG A 298 10.77 -3.28 14.05
CA ARG A 298 11.34 -3.40 12.70
C ARG A 298 10.45 -2.69 11.70
N ILE A 299 11.06 -1.91 10.82
CA ILE A 299 10.37 -1.44 9.62
C ILE A 299 10.24 -2.65 8.72
N PRO A 300 9.00 -3.05 8.38
CA PRO A 300 8.80 -4.29 7.67
C PRO A 300 9.49 -4.27 6.32
N ASP A 301 9.67 -5.44 5.77
CA ASP A 301 10.24 -5.61 4.45
C ASP A 301 9.81 -6.94 3.84
N GLY A 302 10.22 -7.16 2.60
CA GLY A 302 10.04 -8.45 1.95
C GLY A 302 10.72 -9.59 2.72
N SER A 303 11.83 -9.32 3.42
CA SER A 303 12.68 -10.35 4.00
C SER A 303 12.31 -10.69 5.46
N CYS A 304 12.22 -11.99 5.77
CA CYS A 304 12.05 -12.44 7.15
C CYS A 304 13.38 -12.44 7.93
N TYR A 305 14.26 -11.45 7.74
CA TYR A 305 15.53 -11.39 8.47
C TYR A 305 15.35 -10.82 9.89
N PRO A 306 16.00 -11.38 10.92
CA PRO A 306 16.79 -12.59 10.87
C PRO A 306 15.92 -13.86 10.94
N ARG A 307 16.41 -14.94 10.33
CA ARG A 307 15.83 -16.29 10.38
C ARG A 307 16.59 -17.16 11.38
N ALA A 308 16.01 -18.29 11.76
CA ALA A 308 16.73 -19.30 12.54
C ALA A 308 18.07 -19.66 11.86
N GLY A 309 19.14 -19.64 12.64
CA GLY A 309 20.52 -19.86 12.18
C GLY A 309 21.26 -18.61 11.70
N ASP A 310 20.58 -17.51 11.35
CA ASP A 310 21.23 -16.21 11.12
C ASP A 310 21.90 -15.72 12.40
N TRP A 311 22.87 -14.84 12.29
CA TRP A 311 23.66 -14.44 13.45
C TRP A 311 24.20 -13.03 13.36
N GLY A 312 24.51 -12.45 14.51
CA GLY A 312 25.18 -11.15 14.64
C GLY A 312 26.58 -11.29 15.19
N CYS A 313 27.52 -10.54 14.63
CA CYS A 313 28.87 -10.43 15.17
C CYS A 313 28.91 -9.42 16.33
N ARG A 314 29.18 -9.87 17.57
CA ARG A 314 29.29 -9.01 18.76
C ARG A 314 30.45 -8.02 18.72
N ARG A 315 31.48 -8.31 17.90
CA ARG A 315 32.65 -7.44 17.73
C ARG A 315 32.35 -6.19 16.89
N CYS A 316 31.68 -6.33 15.75
CA CYS A 316 31.44 -5.21 14.81
C CYS A 316 29.96 -4.91 14.55
N GLY A 317 29.04 -5.66 15.15
CA GLY A 317 27.60 -5.48 15.04
C GLY A 317 26.98 -5.99 13.74
N THR A 318 27.78 -6.51 12.80
CA THR A 318 27.30 -6.85 11.45
C THR A 318 26.35 -8.05 11.47
N ALA A 319 25.29 -7.95 10.67
CA ALA A 319 24.32 -8.98 10.36
C ALA A 319 24.89 -10.02 9.39
N MET A 320 24.77 -11.30 9.75
CA MET A 320 25.21 -12.44 8.96
C MET A 320 24.04 -13.40 8.71
N CYS A 321 24.05 -14.00 7.52
CA CYS A 321 23.17 -15.10 7.15
C CYS A 321 23.67 -16.43 7.74
N ALA A 322 22.77 -17.40 7.86
CA ALA A 322 23.05 -18.70 8.47
C ALA A 322 24.24 -19.45 7.85
N TYR A 323 24.42 -19.36 6.52
CA TYR A 323 25.49 -20.02 5.76
C TYR A 323 26.87 -19.35 5.89
N GLN A 324 26.96 -18.17 6.51
CA GLN A 324 28.22 -17.46 6.68
C GLN A 324 28.92 -17.97 7.94
N TRP A 325 30.08 -18.58 7.78
CA TRP A 325 30.88 -19.11 8.90
C TRP A 325 31.77 -18.07 9.57
N ASN A 326 32.09 -16.99 8.86
CA ASN A 326 32.92 -15.89 9.35
C ASN A 326 32.24 -14.56 9.04
N CYS A 327 32.39 -13.59 9.94
CA CYS A 327 31.85 -12.26 9.81
C CYS A 327 32.53 -11.52 8.65
N THR A 328 31.75 -11.05 7.67
CA THR A 328 32.30 -10.32 6.51
C THR A 328 32.95 -8.98 6.87
N GLY A 329 32.60 -8.38 8.01
CA GLY A 329 33.20 -7.12 8.49
C GLY A 329 34.53 -7.26 9.24
N CYS A 330 34.77 -8.34 9.99
CA CYS A 330 35.95 -8.45 10.87
C CYS A 330 36.57 -9.86 10.98
N GLY A 331 36.06 -10.85 10.23
CA GLY A 331 36.61 -12.21 10.19
C GLY A 331 36.30 -13.12 11.38
N VAL A 332 35.63 -12.61 12.43
CA VAL A 332 35.22 -13.43 13.60
C VAL A 332 34.38 -14.63 13.16
N SER A 333 34.68 -15.81 13.69
CA SER A 333 33.93 -17.04 13.41
C SER A 333 32.57 -17.08 14.11
N LYS A 334 31.56 -17.61 13.42
CA LYS A 334 30.21 -17.92 13.95
C LYS A 334 30.27 -18.84 15.17
N TRP A 335 31.30 -19.70 15.24
CA TRP A 335 31.47 -20.69 16.30
C TRP A 335 32.17 -20.16 17.55
N ASN A 336 32.49 -18.87 17.59
CA ASN A 336 32.98 -18.24 18.80
C ASN A 336 31.79 -17.70 19.61
N PRO A 337 31.34 -18.40 20.68
CA PRO A 337 30.11 -18.05 21.40
C PRO A 337 30.19 -16.70 22.11
N ASP A 338 31.39 -16.26 22.48
CA ASP A 338 31.60 -14.95 23.11
C ASP A 338 31.46 -13.80 22.10
N ARG A 339 31.61 -14.10 20.81
CA ARG A 339 31.69 -13.09 19.74
C ARG A 339 30.59 -13.21 18.70
N ALA A 340 29.74 -14.23 18.77
CA ALA A 340 28.61 -14.46 17.89
C ALA A 340 27.31 -14.58 18.70
N LEU A 341 26.21 -14.07 18.14
CA LEU A 341 24.85 -14.27 18.65
C LEU A 341 24.02 -14.91 17.55
N VAL A 342 23.73 -16.22 17.69
CA VAL A 342 22.96 -16.99 16.71
C VAL A 342 21.49 -16.97 17.08
N VAL A 343 20.62 -16.73 16.09
CA VAL A 343 19.17 -16.84 16.25
C VAL A 343 18.79 -18.31 16.34
N THR A 344 18.18 -18.69 17.44
CA THR A 344 17.69 -20.05 17.72
C THR A 344 16.34 -20.31 17.09
#